data_AF-A0A8S1UIH7-F1
#
_entry.id   AF-A0A8S1UIH7-F1
#
_cell.length_a   1.000
_cell.length_b   1.000
_cell.length_c   1.000
_cell.angle_alpha   90.00
_cell.angle_beta   90.00
_cell.angle_gamma   90.00
#
_symmetry.space_group_name_H-M   'P 1'
#
loop_
_entity.id
_entity.type
_entity.pdbx_description
1 polymer ?
#
loop_
_entity_poly.entity_id
_entity_poly.type
_entity_poly.pdbx_seq_one_letter_code
_entity_poly.pdbx_strand_id
1 'polypeptide(L)'
;MEFNYDQIKEKLKGYDLQTKIQLIALSQCLYDRKNLDHQQDQELDQMEGDYKKRVEPLIEASNQIISGERLVKEEEIEDLKEYLNAQEQPILDNQEPIENYWSKVLLNSKTLKNEVIGDRDEPLLKAIKNIRGFENKEQHKLGLIFQFKANDYFPEEELKVEFLLDDKQGEPLKVESTKINWKEGKNISVKIVKKKNKQKKKVKEVEQKTLFQLFKNLDVKDWEKLEEDKKEEQQQKMDMCYDICRLIYDEILPYSLEYYLDVHVEDDDYEGEDMDDDDEDDDEELTKEEAIKRMKERRGFKK
;
A
#
# COMPACT_ATOMS: atom_id res chain seq x y z
N MET A 1 -23.45 3.01 -20.76
CA MET A 1 -22.95 1.70 -21.25
C MET A 1 -24.04 1.03 -22.08
N GLU A 2 -23.99 1.08 -23.41
CA GLU A 2 -25.11 0.62 -24.25
C GLU A 2 -25.14 -0.90 -24.42
N PHE A 3 -26.32 -1.51 -24.32
CA PHE A 3 -26.55 -2.88 -24.76
C PHE A 3 -26.62 -2.88 -26.28
N ASN A 4 -25.90 -3.77 -26.94
CA ASN A 4 -25.63 -3.68 -28.38
C ASN A 4 -26.79 -4.22 -29.24
N TYR A 5 -27.99 -3.66 -29.02
CA TYR A 5 -29.25 -4.13 -29.59
C TYR A 5 -29.24 -4.17 -31.11
N ASP A 6 -28.65 -3.16 -31.76
CA ASP A 6 -28.66 -3.06 -33.22
C ASP A 6 -27.81 -4.13 -33.89
N GLN A 7 -26.62 -4.42 -33.34
CA GLN A 7 -25.78 -5.50 -33.85
C GLN A 7 -26.37 -6.87 -33.57
N ILE A 8 -26.96 -7.08 -32.37
CA ILE A 8 -27.65 -8.32 -32.04
C ILE A 8 -28.81 -8.55 -33.02
N LYS A 9 -29.65 -7.54 -33.25
CA LYS A 9 -30.77 -7.61 -34.19
C LYS A 9 -30.34 -7.90 -35.62
N GLU A 10 -29.20 -7.37 -36.05
CA GLU A 10 -28.62 -7.62 -37.37
C GLU A 10 -28.15 -9.08 -37.51
N LYS A 11 -27.39 -9.59 -36.53
CA LYS A 11 -26.86 -10.96 -36.52
C LYS A 11 -27.95 -12.03 -36.39
N LEU A 12 -29.03 -11.73 -35.66
CA LEU A 12 -30.17 -12.63 -35.54
C LEU A 12 -30.82 -12.98 -36.88
N LYS A 13 -30.66 -12.16 -37.93
CA LYS A 13 -31.22 -12.46 -39.26
C LYS A 13 -30.70 -13.77 -39.86
N GLY A 14 -29.47 -14.18 -39.53
CA GLY A 14 -28.80 -15.36 -40.07
C GLY A 14 -29.22 -16.71 -39.47
N TYR A 15 -30.01 -16.72 -38.39
CA TYR A 15 -30.47 -17.94 -37.73
C TYR A 15 -31.82 -18.42 -38.29
N ASP A 16 -32.25 -19.64 -37.98
CA ASP A 16 -33.62 -20.09 -38.25
C ASP A 16 -34.62 -19.46 -37.26
N LEU A 17 -35.92 -19.59 -37.55
CA LEU A 17 -36.97 -18.94 -36.76
C LEU A 17 -37.00 -19.42 -35.30
N GLN A 18 -36.79 -20.71 -35.06
CA GLN A 18 -36.90 -21.27 -33.72
C GLN A 18 -35.74 -20.79 -32.84
N THR A 19 -34.53 -20.80 -33.40
CA THR A 19 -33.35 -20.25 -32.71
C THR A 19 -33.44 -18.74 -32.52
N LYS A 20 -34.00 -17.97 -33.47
CA LYS A 20 -34.23 -16.52 -33.27
C LYS A 20 -35.11 -16.24 -32.06
N ILE A 21 -36.20 -16.96 -31.88
CA ILE A 21 -37.11 -16.77 -30.75
C ILE A 21 -36.37 -17.00 -29.42
N GLN A 22 -35.58 -18.07 -29.33
CA GLN A 22 -34.78 -18.37 -28.15
C GLN A 22 -33.72 -17.31 -27.87
N LEU A 23 -33.00 -16.85 -28.90
CA LEU A 23 -31.96 -15.83 -28.75
C LEU A 23 -32.53 -14.44 -28.41
N ILE A 24 -33.73 -14.10 -28.89
CA ILE A 24 -34.43 -12.88 -28.48
C ILE A 24 -34.80 -12.95 -26.99
N ALA A 25 -35.35 -14.08 -26.53
CA ALA A 25 -35.65 -14.27 -25.12
C ALA A 25 -34.39 -14.19 -24.25
N LEU A 26 -33.30 -14.84 -24.67
CA LEU A 26 -31.99 -14.75 -24.01
C LEU A 26 -31.48 -13.30 -23.94
N SER A 27 -31.59 -12.56 -25.05
CA SER A 27 -31.18 -11.15 -25.11
C SER A 27 -31.95 -10.29 -24.10
N GLN A 28 -33.24 -10.57 -23.88
CA GLN A 28 -34.03 -9.86 -22.86
C GLN A 28 -33.52 -10.19 -21.46
N CYS A 29 -33.29 -11.48 -21.14
CA CYS A 29 -32.74 -11.86 -19.84
C CYS A 29 -31.37 -11.23 -19.56
N LEU A 30 -30.49 -11.17 -20.57
CA LEU A 30 -29.17 -10.55 -20.43
C LEU A 30 -29.27 -9.03 -20.26
N TYR A 31 -30.25 -8.38 -20.90
CA TYR A 31 -30.51 -6.96 -20.69
C TYR A 31 -31.02 -6.69 -19.26
N ASP A 32 -31.98 -7.48 -18.78
CA ASP A 32 -32.52 -7.36 -17.43
C ASP A 32 -31.42 -7.57 -16.38
N ARG A 33 -30.55 -8.57 -16.57
CA ARG A 33 -29.35 -8.76 -15.75
C ARG A 33 -28.45 -7.53 -15.76
N LYS A 34 -28.14 -6.96 -16.92
CA LYS A 34 -27.27 -5.77 -17.02
C LYS A 34 -27.87 -4.55 -16.28
N ASN A 35 -29.19 -4.41 -16.27
CA ASN A 35 -29.85 -3.38 -15.48
C ASN A 35 -29.71 -3.63 -13.98
N LEU A 36 -29.80 -4.90 -13.54
CA LEU A 36 -29.54 -5.27 -12.15
C LEU A 36 -28.08 -5.02 -11.76
N ASP A 37 -27.11 -5.36 -12.63
CA ASP A 37 -25.69 -5.07 -12.41
C ASP A 37 -25.48 -3.56 -12.20
N HIS A 38 -26.12 -2.71 -13.01
CA HIS A 38 -26.04 -1.25 -12.83
C HIS A 38 -26.69 -0.75 -11.54
N GLN A 39 -27.80 -1.36 -11.11
CA GLN A 39 -28.42 -1.04 -9.82
C GLN A 39 -27.51 -1.44 -8.67
N GLN A 40 -26.87 -2.61 -8.75
CA GLN A 40 -25.90 -3.07 -7.77
C GLN A 40 -24.71 -2.10 -7.65
N ASP A 41 -24.16 -1.63 -8.77
CA ASP A 41 -23.07 -0.63 -8.76
C ASP A 41 -23.49 0.66 -8.04
N GLN A 42 -24.70 1.18 -8.33
CA GLN A 42 -25.23 2.37 -7.67
C GLN A 42 -25.44 2.17 -6.16
N GLU A 43 -25.93 1.00 -5.75
CA GLU A 43 -26.12 0.66 -4.35
C GLU A 43 -24.78 0.54 -3.60
N LEU A 44 -23.75 -0.03 -4.25
CA LEU A 44 -22.40 -0.12 -3.70
C LEU A 44 -21.78 1.27 -3.53
N ASP A 45 -21.84 2.11 -4.56
CA ASP A 45 -21.32 3.49 -4.51
C ASP A 45 -22.00 4.29 -3.38
N GLN A 46 -23.32 4.14 -3.23
CA GLN A 46 -24.05 4.80 -2.15
C GLN A 46 -23.62 4.26 -0.77
N MET A 47 -23.51 2.93 -0.63
CA MET A 47 -23.12 2.29 0.63
C MET A 47 -21.73 2.72 1.07
N GLU A 48 -20.76 2.72 0.15
CA GLU A 48 -19.39 3.17 0.40
C GLU A 48 -19.35 4.66 0.77
N GLY A 49 -20.11 5.50 0.06
CA GLY A 49 -20.21 6.92 0.35
C GLY A 49 -20.76 7.19 1.76
N ASP A 50 -21.78 6.46 2.17
CA ASP A 50 -22.38 6.60 3.50
C ASP A 50 -21.51 5.98 4.61
N TYR A 51 -20.76 4.91 4.31
CA TYR A 51 -19.73 4.39 5.20
C TYR A 51 -18.62 5.41 5.42
N LYS A 52 -18.07 5.99 4.35
CA LYS A 52 -17.00 6.99 4.41
C LYS A 52 -17.38 8.21 5.25
N LYS A 53 -18.60 8.75 5.08
CA LYS A 53 -19.11 9.86 5.89
C LYS A 53 -19.18 9.54 7.39
N ARG A 54 -19.42 8.28 7.76
CA ARG A 54 -19.45 7.85 9.17
C ARG A 54 -18.06 7.62 9.75
N VAL A 55 -17.10 7.20 8.93
CA VAL A 55 -15.72 6.95 9.33
C VAL A 55 -14.90 8.24 9.43
N GLU A 56 -15.11 9.21 8.55
CA GLU A 56 -14.40 10.48 8.54
C GLU A 56 -14.32 11.19 9.91
N PRO A 57 -15.41 11.35 10.70
CA PRO A 57 -15.32 11.95 12.03
C PRO A 57 -14.52 11.08 13.03
N LEU A 58 -14.45 9.76 12.84
CA LEU A 58 -13.63 8.88 13.69
C LEU A 58 -12.14 9.04 13.39
N ILE A 59 -11.77 9.16 12.11
CA ILE A 59 -10.41 9.45 11.68
C ILE A 59 -9.96 10.82 12.21
N GLU A 60 -10.82 11.84 12.09
CA GLU A 60 -10.54 13.17 12.61
C GLU A 60 -10.37 13.15 14.14
N ALA A 61 -11.27 12.46 14.86
CA ALA A 61 -11.20 12.32 16.30
C ALA A 61 -9.92 11.58 16.76
N SER A 62 -9.47 10.57 16.00
CA SER A 62 -8.18 9.88 16.21
C SER A 62 -7.00 10.82 16.05
N ASN A 63 -6.95 11.59 14.95
CA ASN A 63 -5.90 12.58 14.69
C ASN A 63 -5.84 13.65 15.78
N GLN A 64 -6.99 14.10 16.29
CA GLN A 64 -7.07 15.06 17.38
C GLN A 64 -6.56 14.50 18.71
N ILE A 65 -6.72 13.19 18.97
CA ILE A 65 -6.09 12.54 20.13
C ILE A 65 -4.58 12.49 19.95
N ILE A 66 -4.10 12.02 18.79
CA ILE A 66 -2.67 11.88 18.51
C ILE A 66 -1.94 13.23 18.65
N SER A 67 -2.58 14.32 18.21
CA SER A 67 -2.04 15.68 18.27
C SER A 67 -2.24 16.40 19.60
N GLY A 68 -3.06 15.85 20.51
CA GLY A 68 -3.43 16.51 21.78
C GLY A 68 -4.46 17.65 21.63
N GLU A 69 -5.07 17.80 20.45
CA GLU A 69 -6.04 18.87 20.16
C GLU A 69 -7.40 18.66 20.83
N ARG A 70 -7.76 17.41 21.21
CA ARG A 70 -8.95 17.11 22.01
C ARG A 70 -8.63 16.26 23.24
N LEU A 71 -9.45 16.43 24.27
CA LEU A 71 -9.44 15.57 25.45
C LEU A 71 -10.10 14.21 25.16
N VAL A 72 -9.66 13.19 25.90
CA VAL A 72 -10.34 11.90 25.96
C VAL A 72 -11.67 12.06 26.68
N LYS A 73 -12.71 11.38 26.19
CA LYS A 73 -14.02 11.37 26.84
C LYS A 73 -14.16 10.12 27.71
N GLU A 74 -14.91 10.22 28.80
CA GLU A 74 -15.15 9.08 29.71
C GLU A 74 -15.74 7.85 28.99
N GLU A 75 -16.61 8.07 28.00
CA GLU A 75 -17.21 7.01 27.17
C GLU A 75 -16.19 6.25 26.30
N GLU A 76 -15.03 6.84 26.00
CA GLU A 76 -13.98 6.23 25.16
C GLU A 76 -13.01 5.36 25.98
N ILE A 77 -13.12 5.45 27.31
CA ILE A 77 -12.18 4.85 28.27
C ILE A 77 -12.93 4.11 29.39
N GLU A 78 -14.13 3.58 29.11
CA GLU A 78 -14.95 2.87 30.10
C GLU A 78 -14.18 1.70 30.75
N ASP A 79 -13.39 0.98 29.95
CA ASP A 79 -12.56 -0.15 30.37
C ASP A 79 -11.13 0.24 30.77
N LEU A 80 -10.85 1.54 31.00
CA LEU A 80 -9.49 2.02 31.32
C LEU A 80 -8.82 1.24 32.45
N LYS A 81 -9.60 0.81 33.45
CA LYS A 81 -9.10 0.06 34.61
C LYS A 81 -8.45 -1.27 34.23
N GLU A 82 -8.79 -1.87 33.08
CA GLU A 82 -8.18 -3.10 32.60
C GLU A 82 -6.76 -2.87 32.04
N TYR A 83 -6.46 -1.63 31.63
CA TYR A 83 -5.18 -1.24 31.04
C TYR A 83 -4.21 -0.60 32.05
N LEU A 84 -4.67 -0.21 33.23
CA LEU A 84 -3.86 0.46 34.24
C LEU A 84 -3.15 -0.52 35.18
N ASN A 85 -1.89 -0.21 35.49
CA ASN A 85 -1.17 -0.83 36.60
C ASN A 85 -1.60 -0.20 37.95
N ALA A 86 -1.40 -0.92 39.05
CA ALA A 86 -1.80 -0.49 40.40
C ALA A 86 -1.20 0.86 40.88
N GLN A 87 -0.19 1.40 40.18
CA GLN A 87 0.49 2.66 40.51
C GLN A 87 0.10 3.82 39.59
N GLU A 88 -0.65 3.56 38.52
CA GLU A 88 -1.03 4.57 37.54
C GLU A 88 -2.29 5.31 37.99
N GLN A 89 -2.30 6.63 37.76
CA GLN A 89 -3.45 7.49 37.98
C GLN A 89 -3.74 8.21 36.68
N PRO A 90 -4.98 8.12 36.15
CA PRO A 90 -5.29 8.72 34.86
C PRO A 90 -5.35 10.24 34.97
N ILE A 91 -4.76 10.92 33.98
CA ILE A 91 -4.83 12.36 33.80
C ILE A 91 -5.70 12.61 32.56
N LEU A 92 -7.00 12.82 32.77
CA LEU A 92 -7.98 12.92 31.69
C LEU A 92 -7.94 14.27 30.96
N ASP A 93 -7.33 15.29 31.56
CA ASP A 93 -7.15 16.63 31.01
C ASP A 93 -5.79 16.82 30.30
N ASN A 94 -5.08 15.74 29.98
CA ASN A 94 -3.83 15.79 29.23
C ASN A 94 -4.07 16.18 27.76
N GLN A 95 -3.39 17.23 27.31
CA GLN A 95 -3.42 17.73 25.92
C GLN A 95 -2.04 17.67 25.25
N GLU A 96 -1.11 16.89 25.81
CA GLU A 96 0.18 16.66 25.16
C GLU A 96 0.01 15.72 23.95
N PRO A 97 0.63 16.02 22.80
CA PRO A 97 0.62 15.13 21.65
C PRO A 97 1.33 13.81 21.97
N ILE A 98 0.89 12.73 21.35
CA ILE A 98 1.59 11.43 21.41
C ILE A 98 2.89 11.57 20.61
N GLU A 99 4.00 11.70 21.33
CA GLU A 99 5.30 11.95 20.71
C GLU A 99 5.70 10.81 19.76
N ASN A 100 6.22 11.20 18.60
CA ASN A 100 6.79 10.29 17.60
C ASN A 100 5.78 9.27 17.04
N TYR A 101 4.46 9.47 17.20
CA TYR A 101 3.41 8.53 16.78
C TYR A 101 3.61 8.04 15.34
N TRP A 102 3.48 8.93 14.35
CA TRP A 102 3.62 8.58 12.94
C TRP A 102 5.00 8.06 12.57
N SER A 103 6.06 8.52 13.25
CA SER A 103 7.40 8.01 13.00
C SER A 103 7.53 6.54 13.42
N LYS A 104 6.94 6.14 14.56
CA LYS A 104 6.92 4.74 15.00
C LYS A 104 6.04 3.91 14.08
N VAL A 105 4.84 4.41 13.73
CA VAL A 105 3.94 3.75 12.77
C VAL A 105 4.67 3.39 11.49
N LEU A 106 5.33 4.34 10.85
CA LEU A 106 6.04 4.11 9.59
C LEU A 106 7.28 3.20 9.76
N LEU A 107 7.99 3.28 10.89
CA LEU A 107 9.21 2.49 11.15
C LEU A 107 8.93 1.05 11.59
N ASN A 108 7.73 0.78 12.09
CA ASN A 108 7.29 -0.55 12.48
C ASN A 108 6.68 -1.32 11.31
N SER A 109 6.30 -0.65 10.21
CA SER A 109 6.03 -1.34 8.95
C SER A 109 7.33 -1.91 8.37
N LYS A 110 7.45 -3.25 8.33
CA LYS A 110 8.58 -3.98 7.75
C LYS A 110 8.72 -3.63 6.28
N THR A 111 7.63 -3.63 5.51
CA THR A 111 7.66 -3.24 4.09
C THR A 111 8.24 -1.83 3.91
N LEU A 112 7.73 -0.82 4.62
CA LEU A 112 8.25 0.55 4.49
C LEU A 112 9.71 0.64 4.96
N LYS A 113 10.05 0.03 6.09
CA LYS A 113 11.40 0.05 6.63
C LYS A 113 12.41 -0.57 5.66
N ASN A 114 12.08 -1.72 5.08
CA ASN A 114 12.98 -2.52 4.25
C ASN A 114 13.10 -1.99 2.82
N GLU A 115 12.01 -1.45 2.25
CA GLU A 115 11.97 -1.06 0.83
C GLU A 115 11.92 0.45 0.58
N VAL A 116 11.43 1.26 1.53
CA VAL A 116 11.14 2.69 1.29
C VAL A 116 11.99 3.64 2.12
N ILE A 117 12.09 3.39 3.43
CA ILE A 117 12.72 4.28 4.40
C ILE A 117 14.24 4.12 4.35
N GLY A 118 14.94 5.25 4.24
CA GLY A 118 16.40 5.31 4.30
C GLY A 118 16.94 5.64 5.69
N ASP A 119 18.21 5.33 5.94
CA ASP A 119 18.90 5.58 7.24
C ASP A 119 18.85 7.05 7.70
N ARG A 120 18.66 7.99 6.77
CA ARG A 120 18.65 9.44 7.04
C ARG A 120 17.25 10.00 7.25
N ASP A 121 16.21 9.20 7.08
CA ASP A 121 14.83 9.65 7.15
C ASP A 121 14.39 9.85 8.61
N GLU A 122 14.92 9.07 9.55
CA GLU A 122 14.44 9.02 10.94
C GLU A 122 14.22 10.39 11.59
N PRO A 123 15.15 11.37 11.52
CA PRO A 123 14.92 12.67 12.16
C PRO A 123 13.79 13.48 11.50
N LEU A 124 13.56 13.27 10.20
CA LEU A 124 12.49 13.93 9.46
C LEU A 124 11.15 13.22 9.65
N LEU A 125 11.14 11.89 9.80
CA LEU A 125 9.95 11.13 10.21
C LEU A 125 9.45 11.58 11.59
N LYS A 126 10.34 11.86 12.54
CA LYS A 126 9.98 12.41 13.86
C LYS A 126 9.36 13.81 13.79
N ALA A 127 9.56 14.53 12.69
CA ALA A 127 8.92 15.82 12.47
C ALA A 127 7.48 15.70 11.95
N ILE A 128 7.03 14.50 11.55
CA ILE A 128 5.65 14.28 11.08
C ILE A 128 4.69 14.45 12.27
N LYS A 129 3.74 15.39 12.12
CA LYS A 129 2.61 15.60 13.03
C LYS A 129 1.43 14.71 12.68
N ASN A 130 1.16 14.60 11.37
CA ASN A 130 -0.04 13.94 10.88
C ASN A 130 0.17 13.39 9.47
N ILE A 131 -0.53 12.31 9.15
CA ILE A 131 -0.63 11.74 7.80
C ILE A 131 -2.11 11.56 7.50
N ARG A 132 -2.58 12.15 6.40
CA ARG A 132 -3.96 12.00 5.93
C ARG A 132 -3.96 11.45 4.53
N GLY A 133 -4.77 10.44 4.29
CA GLY A 133 -5.02 9.94 2.95
C GLY A 133 -6.38 10.38 2.44
N PHE A 134 -6.51 10.47 1.12
CA PHE A 134 -7.78 10.76 0.48
C PHE A 134 -7.88 10.01 -0.85
N GLU A 135 -9.10 9.61 -1.16
CA GLU A 135 -9.46 9.06 -2.46
C GLU A 135 -10.73 9.76 -2.96
N ASN A 136 -10.72 10.16 -4.22
CA ASN A 136 -11.85 10.75 -4.92
C ASN A 136 -12.10 9.95 -6.20
N LYS A 137 -13.11 9.07 -6.15
CA LYS A 137 -13.49 8.22 -7.28
C LYS A 137 -13.99 9.02 -8.48
N GLU A 138 -14.74 10.10 -8.27
CA GLU A 138 -15.27 10.95 -9.35
C GLU A 138 -14.16 11.67 -10.13
N GLN A 139 -13.06 12.00 -9.45
CA GLN A 139 -11.91 12.66 -10.07
C GLN A 139 -10.79 11.69 -10.41
N HIS A 140 -10.96 10.39 -10.16
CA HIS A 140 -9.93 9.36 -10.31
C HIS A 140 -8.63 9.75 -9.60
N LYS A 141 -8.73 10.17 -8.34
CA LYS A 141 -7.58 10.66 -7.56
C LYS A 141 -7.38 9.89 -6.27
N LEU A 142 -6.13 9.58 -5.96
CA LEU A 142 -5.66 9.06 -4.68
C LEU A 142 -4.50 9.92 -4.20
N GLY A 143 -4.37 10.15 -2.90
CA GLY A 143 -3.17 10.83 -2.41
C GLY A 143 -3.00 10.83 -0.91
N LEU A 144 -1.85 11.36 -0.51
CA LEU A 144 -1.42 11.50 0.88
C LEU A 144 -1.01 12.94 1.16
N ILE A 145 -1.25 13.36 2.39
CA ILE A 145 -0.91 14.66 2.93
C ILE A 145 -0.14 14.44 4.23
N PHE A 146 1.14 14.82 4.23
CA PHE A 146 2.02 14.74 5.38
C PHE A 146 2.17 16.14 5.98
N GLN A 147 1.86 16.27 7.27
CA GLN A 147 2.00 17.53 8.00
C GLN A 147 3.21 17.46 8.93
N PHE A 148 3.98 18.53 9.00
CA PHE A 148 5.26 18.58 9.70
C PHE A 148 5.29 19.65 10.80
N LYS A 149 6.10 19.39 11.82
CA LYS A 149 6.67 20.41 12.71
C LYS A 149 7.74 21.18 11.96
N ALA A 150 8.03 22.39 12.44
CA ALA A 150 9.20 23.12 12.00
C ALA A 150 10.44 22.21 12.14
N ASN A 151 11.20 22.06 11.05
CA ASN A 151 12.29 21.11 10.97
C ASN A 151 13.48 21.70 10.21
N ASP A 152 14.61 21.00 10.27
CA ASP A 152 15.88 21.44 9.69
C ASP A 152 16.06 21.10 8.21
N TYR A 153 15.07 20.46 7.57
CA TYR A 153 15.21 19.93 6.22
C TYR A 153 14.60 20.85 5.18
N PHE A 154 13.42 21.39 5.44
CA PHE A 154 12.69 22.25 4.51
C PHE A 154 11.72 23.18 5.27
N PRO A 155 11.20 24.25 4.65
CA PRO A 155 10.29 25.19 5.31
C PRO A 155 8.80 24.78 5.20
N GLU A 156 8.45 23.86 4.29
CA GLU A 156 7.06 23.43 4.12
C GLU A 156 6.50 22.80 5.40
N GLU A 157 5.30 23.21 5.80
CA GLU A 157 4.55 22.60 6.91
C GLU A 157 3.70 21.42 6.45
N GLU A 158 3.44 21.31 5.15
CA GLU A 158 2.64 20.26 4.54
C GLU A 158 3.24 19.82 3.21
N LEU A 159 3.37 18.51 3.00
CA LEU A 159 3.72 17.91 1.71
C LEU A 159 2.57 17.01 1.26
N LYS A 160 1.98 17.36 0.12
CA LYS A 160 0.94 16.58 -0.55
C LYS A 160 1.51 15.83 -1.75
N VAL A 161 1.09 14.59 -1.95
CA VAL A 161 1.27 13.80 -3.19
C VAL A 161 -0.11 13.28 -3.63
N GLU A 162 -0.38 13.36 -4.93
CA GLU A 162 -1.67 12.99 -5.54
C GLU A 162 -1.42 12.27 -6.87
N PHE A 163 -2.07 11.14 -7.05
CA PHE A 163 -2.06 10.31 -8.23
C PHE A 163 -3.37 10.53 -8.98
N LEU A 164 -3.29 10.83 -10.27
CA LEU A 164 -4.41 10.76 -11.20
C LEU A 164 -4.41 9.36 -11.82
N LEU A 165 -5.52 8.65 -11.73
CA LEU A 165 -5.67 7.26 -12.17
C LEU A 165 -6.42 7.18 -13.50
N ASP A 166 -6.16 6.14 -14.27
CA ASP A 166 -6.93 5.81 -15.48
C ASP A 166 -8.31 5.25 -15.10
N ASP A 167 -9.37 5.82 -15.68
CA ASP A 167 -10.76 5.46 -15.39
C ASP A 167 -11.09 3.97 -15.66
N LYS A 168 -10.31 3.28 -16.50
CA LYS A 168 -10.59 1.89 -16.92
C LYS A 168 -9.69 0.87 -16.22
N GLN A 169 -8.41 1.18 -16.08
CA GLN A 169 -7.40 0.25 -15.57
C GLN A 169 -7.03 0.53 -14.11
N GLY A 170 -7.34 1.72 -13.59
CA GLY A 170 -6.95 2.12 -12.23
C GLY A 170 -5.45 2.38 -12.06
N GLU A 171 -4.70 2.40 -13.17
CA GLU A 171 -3.26 2.64 -13.19
C GLU A 171 -2.95 4.14 -13.04
N PRO A 172 -1.84 4.52 -12.38
CA PRO A 172 -1.45 5.92 -12.27
C PRO A 172 -1.04 6.49 -13.64
N LEU A 173 -1.63 7.62 -14.03
CA LEU A 173 -1.29 8.38 -15.23
C LEU A 173 -0.39 9.58 -14.95
N LYS A 174 -0.51 10.13 -13.75
CA LYS A 174 0.21 11.34 -13.33
C LYS A 174 0.36 11.37 -11.82
N VAL A 175 1.52 11.82 -11.36
CA VAL A 175 1.82 12.14 -9.97
C VAL A 175 2.04 13.65 -9.85
N GLU A 176 1.21 14.31 -9.07
CA GLU A 176 1.36 15.72 -8.69
C GLU A 176 1.69 15.81 -7.21
N SER A 177 2.80 16.46 -6.89
CA SER A 177 3.32 16.53 -5.54
C SER A 177 3.84 17.92 -5.18
N THR A 178 3.93 18.16 -3.88
CA THR A 178 4.50 19.37 -3.32
C THR A 178 6.01 19.36 -3.51
N LYS A 179 6.54 20.37 -4.19
CA LYS A 179 7.98 20.51 -4.37
C LYS A 179 8.66 20.79 -3.04
N ILE A 180 9.55 19.89 -2.61
CA ILE A 180 10.35 20.05 -1.40
C ILE A 180 11.47 21.07 -1.63
N ASN A 181 11.52 22.13 -0.81
CA ASN A 181 12.59 23.12 -0.85
C ASN A 181 13.67 22.78 0.20
N TRP A 182 14.50 21.79 -0.13
CA TRP A 182 15.58 21.33 0.73
C TRP A 182 16.54 22.47 1.11
N LYS A 183 16.75 22.65 2.42
CA LYS A 183 17.78 23.51 2.99
C LYS A 183 19.18 23.01 2.62
N GLU A 184 20.17 23.90 2.70
CA GLU A 184 21.54 23.60 2.28
C GLU A 184 22.11 22.38 3.02
N GLY A 185 22.58 21.38 2.25
CA GLY A 185 23.15 20.14 2.79
C GLY A 185 22.16 19.18 3.44
N LYS A 186 20.85 19.45 3.36
CA LYS A 186 19.79 18.67 4.01
C LYS A 186 18.97 17.82 3.06
N ASN A 187 19.28 17.83 1.76
CA ASN A 187 18.64 16.94 0.80
C ASN A 187 19.09 15.49 1.06
N ILE A 188 18.19 14.66 1.59
CA ILE A 188 18.43 13.24 1.90
C ILE A 188 18.17 12.32 0.70
N SER A 189 17.46 12.80 -0.32
CA SER A 189 17.15 12.01 -1.53
C SER A 189 18.35 11.79 -2.46
N VAL A 190 19.44 12.53 -2.28
CA VAL A 190 20.64 12.43 -3.11
C VAL A 190 21.92 12.40 -2.28
N LYS A 191 22.88 11.59 -2.72
CA LYS A 191 24.23 11.54 -2.16
C LYS A 191 25.25 12.03 -3.20
N ILE A 192 26.00 13.06 -2.82
CA ILE A 192 27.03 13.66 -3.66
C ILE A 192 28.33 12.84 -3.51
N VAL A 193 28.68 12.05 -4.54
CA VAL A 193 29.93 11.27 -4.57
C VAL A 193 30.97 12.03 -5.40
N LYS A 194 32.01 12.54 -4.72
CA LYS A 194 33.16 13.20 -5.37
C LYS A 194 34.20 12.16 -5.79
N LYS A 195 34.25 11.79 -7.07
CA LYS A 195 35.35 10.97 -7.62
C LYS A 195 36.58 11.86 -7.90
N LYS A 196 37.70 11.60 -7.21
CA LYS A 196 39.00 12.22 -7.50
C LYS A 196 39.63 11.54 -8.74
N ASN A 197 39.46 12.11 -9.92
CA ASN A 197 40.29 11.80 -11.08
C ASN A 197 41.30 12.93 -11.33
N LYS A 198 42.52 12.56 -11.76
CA LYS A 198 43.70 13.43 -11.92
C LYS A 198 43.55 14.60 -12.93
N GLN A 199 42.42 14.75 -13.64
CA GLN A 199 42.26 15.81 -14.64
C GLN A 199 40.99 16.67 -14.57
N LYS A 200 39.86 16.24 -13.96
CA LYS A 200 38.68 17.10 -13.69
C LYS A 200 37.86 16.54 -12.50
N LYS A 201 37.37 17.40 -11.60
CA LYS A 201 36.42 17.04 -10.54
C LYS A 201 35.04 16.81 -11.17
N LYS A 202 34.63 15.56 -11.38
CA LYS A 202 33.23 15.21 -11.70
C LYS A 202 32.50 14.86 -10.41
N VAL A 203 31.43 15.59 -10.11
CA VAL A 203 30.50 15.29 -9.03
C VAL A 203 29.42 14.38 -9.62
N LYS A 204 29.21 13.19 -9.04
CA LYS A 204 28.09 12.32 -9.41
C LYS A 204 27.08 12.34 -8.26
N GLU A 205 25.84 12.68 -8.56
CA GLU A 205 24.72 12.51 -7.65
C GLU A 205 24.16 11.10 -7.81
N VAL A 206 23.88 10.45 -6.69
CA VAL A 206 23.31 9.10 -6.64
C VAL A 206 22.02 9.21 -5.83
N GLU A 207 20.89 8.77 -6.41
CA GLU A 207 19.62 8.70 -5.69
C GLU A 207 19.77 7.79 -4.46
N GLN A 208 19.16 8.19 -3.35
CA GLN A 208 19.17 7.44 -2.12
C GLN A 208 17.74 7.01 -1.80
N LYS A 209 17.61 5.80 -1.27
CA LYS A 209 16.38 5.29 -0.68
C LYS A 209 15.89 6.29 0.37
N THR A 210 14.67 6.77 0.21
CA THR A 210 14.01 7.69 1.15
C THR A 210 12.51 7.72 0.87
N LEU A 211 11.69 7.79 1.91
CA LEU A 211 10.23 7.98 1.77
C LEU A 211 9.88 9.24 0.97
N PHE A 212 10.75 10.25 1.03
CA PHE A 212 10.52 11.53 0.36
C PHE A 212 10.72 11.48 -1.16
N GLN A 213 11.02 10.30 -1.73
CA GLN A 213 10.94 10.09 -3.18
C GLN A 213 9.50 10.17 -3.71
N LEU A 214 8.50 9.95 -2.86
CA LEU A 214 7.08 10.12 -3.19
C LEU A 214 6.74 11.53 -3.70
N PHE A 215 7.50 12.55 -3.28
CA PHE A 215 7.26 13.95 -3.65
C PHE A 215 8.03 14.36 -4.91
N LYS A 216 7.95 13.52 -5.95
CA LYS A 216 8.46 13.80 -7.28
C LYS A 216 7.32 13.76 -8.28
N ASN A 217 7.18 14.82 -9.06
CA ASN A 217 6.18 14.86 -10.13
C ASN A 217 6.57 13.92 -11.26
N LEU A 218 5.60 13.16 -11.75
CA LEU A 218 5.71 12.21 -12.85
C LEU A 218 4.49 12.38 -13.75
N ASP A 219 4.66 12.35 -15.07
CA ASP A 219 3.56 12.43 -16.03
C ASP A 219 3.90 11.55 -17.23
N VAL A 220 3.04 10.57 -17.53
CA VAL A 220 3.23 9.64 -18.65
C VAL A 220 3.38 10.39 -19.98
N LYS A 221 2.77 11.57 -20.12
CA LYS A 221 2.87 12.41 -21.32
C LYS A 221 4.28 12.94 -21.57
N ASP A 222 5.05 13.17 -20.51
CA ASP A 222 6.43 13.64 -20.63
C ASP A 222 7.36 12.55 -21.18
N TRP A 223 6.92 11.29 -21.13
CA TRP A 223 7.74 10.15 -21.50
C TRP A 223 7.63 9.76 -22.96
N GLU A 224 6.63 10.24 -23.71
CA GLU A 224 6.41 9.85 -25.12
C GLU A 224 7.68 9.93 -25.99
N LYS A 225 8.53 10.94 -25.71
CA LYS A 225 9.78 11.24 -26.44
C LYS A 225 11.03 10.56 -25.87
N LEU A 226 10.92 9.83 -24.76
CA LEU A 226 12.02 9.09 -24.17
C LEU A 226 12.28 7.78 -24.92
N GLU A 227 13.51 7.29 -24.81
CA GLU A 227 13.89 5.93 -25.24
C GLU A 227 13.17 4.90 -24.37
N GLU A 228 12.93 3.70 -24.90
CA GLU A 228 12.15 2.62 -24.22
C GLU A 228 12.70 2.31 -22.83
N ASP A 229 14.01 2.07 -22.68
CA ASP A 229 14.64 1.79 -21.38
C ASP A 229 14.36 2.89 -20.33
N LYS A 230 14.29 4.16 -20.75
CA LYS A 230 13.99 5.28 -19.83
C LYS A 230 12.51 5.38 -19.50
N LYS A 231 11.63 5.01 -20.43
CA LYS A 231 10.19 4.94 -20.18
C LYS A 231 9.91 3.89 -19.11
N GLU A 232 10.51 2.70 -19.25
CA GLU A 232 10.39 1.61 -18.28
C GLU A 232 10.89 2.03 -16.89
N GLU A 233 12.04 2.73 -16.81
CA GLU A 233 12.54 3.23 -15.51
C GLU A 233 11.57 4.23 -14.85
N GLN A 234 10.94 5.13 -15.63
CA GLN A 234 9.98 6.09 -15.07
C GLN A 234 8.66 5.42 -14.67
N GLN A 235 8.18 4.46 -15.45
CA GLN A 235 6.99 3.67 -15.11
C GLN A 235 7.20 2.91 -13.80
N GLN A 236 8.32 2.19 -13.66
CA GLN A 236 8.67 1.48 -12.42
C GLN A 236 8.70 2.41 -11.20
N LYS A 237 9.21 3.64 -11.35
CA LYS A 237 9.20 4.64 -10.28
C LYS A 237 7.79 5.09 -9.92
N MET A 238 6.92 5.27 -10.92
CA MET A 238 5.54 5.67 -10.71
C MET A 238 4.72 4.57 -10.02
N ASP A 239 4.87 3.32 -10.47
CA ASP A 239 4.20 2.15 -9.90
C ASP A 239 4.63 1.96 -8.44
N MET A 240 5.94 1.98 -8.17
CA MET A 240 6.47 1.92 -6.81
C MET A 240 5.91 3.04 -5.91
N CYS A 241 5.84 4.28 -6.40
CA CYS A 241 5.27 5.38 -5.62
C CYS A 241 3.77 5.16 -5.35
N TYR A 242 3.04 4.61 -6.32
CA TYR A 242 1.62 4.32 -6.19
C TYR A 242 1.36 3.18 -5.20
N ASP A 243 2.15 2.11 -5.24
CA ASP A 243 2.07 0.98 -4.30
C ASP A 243 2.35 1.44 -2.87
N ILE A 244 3.37 2.27 -2.66
CA ILE A 244 3.65 2.87 -1.35
C ILE A 244 2.48 3.76 -0.88
N CYS A 245 1.87 4.52 -1.80
CA CYS A 245 0.72 5.35 -1.48
C CYS A 245 -0.48 4.50 -1.05
N ARG A 246 -0.75 3.40 -1.75
CA ARG A 246 -1.80 2.43 -1.43
C ARG A 246 -1.53 1.73 -0.11
N LEU A 247 -0.32 1.23 0.12
CA LEU A 247 0.09 0.64 1.40
C LEU A 247 -0.18 1.60 2.57
N ILE A 248 0.24 2.87 2.45
CA ILE A 248 -0.02 3.84 3.51
C ILE A 248 -1.53 4.08 3.68
N TYR A 249 -2.28 4.23 2.59
CA TYR A 249 -3.70 4.59 2.63
C TYR A 249 -4.62 3.45 3.09
N ASP A 250 -4.45 2.26 2.53
CA ASP A 250 -5.34 1.12 2.69
C ASP A 250 -4.97 0.26 3.91
N GLU A 251 -3.70 0.30 4.36
CA GLU A 251 -3.21 -0.54 5.45
C GLU A 251 -2.69 0.28 6.64
N ILE A 252 -1.68 1.13 6.44
CA ILE A 252 -1.02 1.80 7.58
C ILE A 252 -1.94 2.79 8.28
N LEU A 253 -2.74 3.58 7.56
CA LEU A 253 -3.66 4.54 8.18
C LEU A 253 -4.77 3.83 8.99
N PRO A 254 -5.51 2.85 8.43
CA PRO A 254 -6.52 2.10 9.20
C PRO A 254 -5.98 1.36 10.42
N TYR A 255 -4.77 0.79 10.32
CA TYR A 255 -4.14 -0.01 11.38
C TYR A 255 -3.03 0.74 12.14
N SER A 256 -3.05 2.07 12.10
CA SER A 256 -1.96 2.91 12.64
C SER A 256 -1.67 2.65 14.13
N LEU A 257 -2.68 2.30 14.94
CA LEU A 257 -2.45 1.95 16.34
C LEU A 257 -1.66 0.64 16.49
N GLU A 258 -1.98 -0.37 15.69
CA GLU A 258 -1.29 -1.67 15.72
C GLU A 258 0.16 -1.52 15.27
N TYR A 259 0.39 -0.74 14.21
CA TYR A 259 1.73 -0.36 13.77
C TYR A 259 2.46 0.45 14.85
N TYR A 260 1.82 1.41 15.50
CA TYR A 260 2.45 2.19 16.59
C TYR A 260 2.91 1.30 17.76
N LEU A 261 2.13 0.27 18.09
CA LEU A 261 2.41 -0.68 19.17
C LEU A 261 3.32 -1.84 18.74
N ASP A 262 3.66 -1.94 17.45
CA ASP A 262 4.46 -3.03 16.88
C ASP A 262 3.79 -4.42 17.05
N VAL A 263 2.46 -4.46 16.87
CA VAL A 263 1.65 -5.69 17.00
C VAL A 263 0.91 -6.06 15.71
N HIS A 264 1.02 -5.24 14.66
CA HIS A 264 0.46 -5.56 13.36
C HIS A 264 1.23 -6.72 12.73
N VAL A 265 0.52 -7.70 12.19
CA VAL A 265 1.10 -8.83 11.46
C VAL A 265 0.97 -8.52 9.98
N GLU A 266 2.08 -8.22 9.33
CA GLU A 266 2.13 -8.06 7.88
C GLU A 266 2.00 -9.44 7.22
N ASP A 267 1.25 -9.53 6.11
CA ASP A 267 0.91 -10.81 5.45
C ASP A 267 2.14 -11.64 5.02
N ASP A 268 3.33 -11.05 4.96
CA ASP A 268 4.61 -11.75 4.75
C ASP A 268 4.98 -12.71 5.91
N ASP A 269 4.36 -12.59 7.09
CA ASP A 269 4.55 -13.54 8.19
C ASP A 269 3.67 -14.81 8.06
N TYR A 270 2.83 -14.90 7.02
CA TYR A 270 2.20 -16.15 6.56
C TYR A 270 3.06 -16.87 5.49
N GLU A 271 4.39 -16.70 5.54
CA GLU A 271 5.29 -17.74 5.02
C GLU A 271 4.94 -19.04 5.74
N GLY A 272 4.41 -19.99 4.96
CA GLY A 272 3.72 -21.17 5.45
C GLY A 272 4.45 -21.87 6.59
N GLU A 273 3.67 -22.40 7.53
CA GLU A 273 4.11 -23.56 8.30
C GLU A 273 4.85 -24.48 7.33
N ASP A 274 6.16 -24.67 7.57
CA ASP A 274 6.96 -25.70 6.96
C ASP A 274 6.19 -27.01 7.15
N MET A 275 5.37 -27.35 6.14
CA MET A 275 5.07 -28.73 5.85
C MET A 275 6.41 -29.29 5.39
N ASP A 276 7.23 -29.71 6.36
CA ASP A 276 8.22 -30.76 6.20
C ASP A 276 7.48 -31.98 5.62
N ASP A 277 7.23 -31.94 4.32
CA ASP A 277 6.90 -33.11 3.52
C ASP A 277 8.24 -33.83 3.34
N ASP A 278 8.54 -34.64 4.35
CA ASP A 278 9.67 -35.54 4.46
C ASP A 278 9.51 -36.66 3.40
N ASP A 279 9.58 -36.27 2.12
CA ASP A 279 9.70 -37.17 0.97
C ASP A 279 11.19 -37.51 0.77
N GLU A 280 11.72 -38.35 1.67
CA GLU A 280 12.94 -39.12 1.43
C GLU A 280 12.68 -40.20 0.36
N ASP A 281 12.68 -39.81 -0.91
CA ASP A 281 12.88 -40.74 -2.04
C ASP A 281 14.39 -41.01 -2.18
N ASP A 282 14.91 -41.89 -1.31
CA ASP A 282 16.26 -42.46 -1.40
C ASP A 282 16.28 -43.61 -2.41
N ASP A 283 16.33 -43.26 -3.70
CA ASP A 283 16.50 -44.21 -4.80
C ASP A 283 18.00 -44.44 -5.10
N GLU A 284 18.75 -44.93 -4.11
CA GLU A 284 20.07 -45.53 -4.33
C GLU A 284 19.91 -46.98 -4.83
N GLU A 285 20.30 -47.22 -6.09
CA GLU A 285 20.39 -48.56 -6.71
C GLU A 285 21.37 -49.46 -5.92
N LEU A 286 20.85 -50.17 -4.91
CA LEU A 286 21.60 -51.18 -4.18
C LEU A 286 21.87 -52.39 -5.07
N THR A 287 23.13 -52.84 -5.09
CA THR A 287 23.47 -54.08 -5.77
C THR A 287 22.77 -55.28 -5.11
N LYS A 288 22.50 -56.34 -5.87
CA LYS A 288 21.85 -57.56 -5.33
C LYS A 288 22.57 -58.15 -4.11
N GLU A 289 23.89 -57.95 -3.98
CA GLU A 289 24.66 -58.42 -2.82
C GLU A 289 24.39 -57.59 -1.56
N GLU A 290 24.22 -56.28 -1.69
CA GLU A 290 23.93 -55.36 -0.56
C GLU A 290 22.48 -55.53 -0.06
N ALA A 291 21.54 -55.77 -0.97
CA ALA A 291 20.15 -56.08 -0.61
C ALA A 291 20.04 -57.39 0.20
N ILE A 292 20.81 -58.43 -0.16
CA ILE A 292 20.83 -59.71 0.56
C ILE A 292 21.48 -59.57 1.95
N LYS A 293 22.49 -58.71 2.08
CA LYS A 293 23.15 -58.43 3.36
C LYS A 293 22.21 -57.71 4.33
N ARG A 294 21.50 -56.66 3.87
CA ARG A 294 20.48 -55.95 4.67
C ARG A 294 19.32 -56.85 5.10
N MET A 295 18.88 -57.79 4.25
CA MET A 295 17.82 -58.76 4.64
C MET A 295 18.28 -59.75 5.73
N LYS A 296 19.55 -60.17 5.71
CA LYS A 296 20.11 -61.08 6.72
C LYS A 296 20.36 -60.38 8.05
N GLU A 297 20.72 -59.09 8.04
CA GLU A 297 20.95 -58.29 9.24
C GLU A 297 19.65 -57.87 9.95
N ARG A 298 18.56 -57.62 9.20
CA ARG A 298 17.23 -57.35 9.79
C ARG A 298 16.59 -58.56 10.47
N ARG A 299 16.96 -59.78 10.06
CA ARG A 299 16.53 -61.03 10.72
C ARG A 299 17.59 -61.48 11.70
N GLY A 300 17.71 -60.75 12.82
CA GLY A 300 18.56 -61.17 13.94
C GLY A 300 18.14 -62.53 14.49
N PHE A 301 18.78 -63.60 14.01
CA PHE A 301 18.82 -64.88 14.72
C PHE A 301 19.86 -64.73 15.83
N LYS A 302 19.39 -64.37 17.03
CA LYS A 302 20.19 -64.57 18.24
C LYS A 302 20.22 -66.06 18.54
N LYS A 303 21.42 -66.62 18.36
CA LYS A 303 21.91 -67.98 18.64
C LYS A 303 21.52 -69.07 17.64
#